data_AF-A0A343JFX0-F1
#
_entry.id   AF-A0A343JFX0-F1
#
_cell.length_a   1.000
_cell.length_b   1.000
_cell.length_c   1.000
_cell.angle_alpha   90.00
_cell.angle_beta   90.00
_cell.angle_gamma   90.00
#
_symmetry.space_group_name_H-M   'P 1'
#
loop_
_entity.id
_entity.type
_entity.pdbx_description
1 polymer ?
#
loop_
_entity_poly.entity_id
_entity_poly.type
_entity_poly.pdbx_seq_one_letter_code
_entity_poly.pdbx_strand_id
1 'polypeptide(L)'
;MAYGLINFFNDKNNVTFNAVIVEVKENSILVTPEEGSNELKSADLIVVSIREKTKIIDENKNKLAITDLKENQKVVIYYDGLIAESYPAQILNCHKIKLVS
;
A
#
# COMPACT_ATOMS: atom_id res chain seq x y z
N MET A 1 -23.23 21.25 -21.66
CA MET A 1 -21.86 21.23 -21.10
C MET A 1 -21.94 20.50 -19.77
N ALA A 2 -21.23 19.38 -19.64
CA ALA A 2 -21.40 18.46 -18.52
C ALA A 2 -20.65 18.95 -17.27
N TYR A 3 -21.40 19.31 -16.22
CA TYR A 3 -20.89 19.47 -14.86
C TYR A 3 -20.64 18.07 -14.27
N GLY A 4 -19.48 17.49 -14.56
CA GLY A 4 -19.24 16.08 -14.23
C GLY A 4 -17.79 15.70 -13.95
N LEU A 5 -16.95 16.63 -13.48
CA LEU A 5 -15.52 16.33 -13.32
C LEU A 5 -14.80 17.01 -12.14
N ILE A 6 -15.49 17.31 -11.03
CA ILE A 6 -14.85 18.05 -9.91
C ILE A 6 -14.93 17.29 -8.58
N ASN A 7 -14.90 15.95 -8.59
CA ASN A 7 -14.75 15.17 -7.35
C ASN A 7 -13.83 13.95 -7.54
N PHE A 8 -12.65 14.16 -8.15
CA PHE A 8 -11.57 13.18 -8.09
C PHE A 8 -10.39 13.79 -7.32
N PHE A 9 -10.37 13.50 -6.02
CA PHE A 9 -9.19 13.49 -5.14
C PHE A 9 -8.42 14.80 -4.95
N ASN A 10 -8.93 15.66 -4.07
CA ASN A 10 -8.10 16.57 -3.31
C ASN A 10 -7.53 15.85 -2.06
N ASP A 11 -6.59 14.92 -2.26
CA ASP A 11 -5.76 14.33 -1.20
C ASP A 11 -4.31 14.73 -1.47
N LYS A 12 -3.90 15.90 -0.96
CA LYS A 12 -2.63 16.56 -1.31
C LYS A 12 -1.35 15.77 -0.98
N ASN A 13 -1.40 14.61 -0.33
CA ASN A 13 -0.21 13.84 0.10
C ASN A 13 -0.34 12.29 0.00
N ASN A 14 -1.29 11.73 -0.77
CA ASN A 14 -1.39 10.27 -0.88
C ASN A 14 -0.46 9.74 -1.98
N VAL A 15 0.66 9.15 -1.57
CA VAL A 15 1.61 8.45 -2.46
C VAL A 15 1.21 6.99 -2.59
N THR A 16 1.50 6.38 -3.73
CA THR A 16 1.19 4.99 -4.00
C THR A 16 2.27 4.26 -4.77
N PHE A 17 2.46 2.99 -4.46
CA PHE A 17 3.26 2.09 -5.28
C PHE A 17 2.67 0.69 -5.35
N ASN A 18 2.99 -0.01 -6.44
CA ASN A 18 2.70 -1.42 -6.59
C ASN A 18 3.80 -2.25 -5.93
N ALA A 19 3.42 -3.37 -5.33
CA ALA A 19 4.34 -4.27 -4.66
C ALA A 19 3.83 -5.72 -4.67
N VAL A 20 4.73 -6.65 -4.39
CA VAL A 20 4.42 -8.05 -4.14
C VAL A 20 4.60 -8.35 -2.66
N ILE A 21 3.63 -9.03 -2.04
CA ILE A 21 3.74 -9.47 -0.64
C ILE A 21 4.77 -10.58 -0.53
N VAL A 22 5.76 -10.38 0.35
CA VAL A 22 6.80 -11.35 0.70
C VAL A 22 6.43 -12.11 1.98
N GLU A 23 5.85 -11.42 2.98
CA GLU A 23 5.48 -12.01 4.26
C GLU A 23 4.26 -11.27 4.85
N VAL A 24 3.36 -11.99 5.52
CA VAL A 24 2.23 -11.40 6.25
C VAL A 24 2.39 -11.67 7.75
N LYS A 25 2.31 -10.61 8.56
CA LYS A 25 2.32 -10.65 10.03
C LYS A 25 1.01 -10.10 10.58
N GLU A 26 0.80 -10.23 11.87
CA GLU A 26 -0.43 -9.81 12.55
C GLU A 26 -0.81 -8.33 12.28
N ASN A 27 0.18 -7.43 12.22
CA ASN A 27 -0.04 -5.99 12.09
C ASN A 27 0.83 -5.34 10.99
N SER A 28 1.38 -6.13 10.08
CA SER A 28 2.18 -5.62 8.98
C SER A 28 2.31 -6.63 7.84
N ILE A 29 2.71 -6.12 6.68
CA ILE A 29 3.17 -6.95 5.56
C ILE A 29 4.59 -6.52 5.18
N LEU A 30 5.42 -7.49 4.81
CA LEU A 30 6.68 -7.23 4.12
C LEU A 30 6.40 -7.29 2.62
N VAL A 31 6.85 -6.28 1.88
CA VAL A 31 6.64 -6.21 0.44
C VAL A 31 7.92 -5.87 -0.31
N THR A 32 7.96 -6.30 -1.57
CA THR A 32 8.94 -5.84 -2.56
C THR A 32 8.26 -4.89 -3.53
N PRO A 33 8.68 -3.62 -3.63
CA PRO A 33 8.15 -2.70 -4.64
C PRO A 33 8.39 -3.24 -6.06
N GLU A 34 7.47 -2.99 -6.99
CA GLU A 34 7.68 -3.35 -8.40
C GLU A 34 8.85 -2.56 -9.01
N GLU A 35 9.47 -3.12 -10.06
CA GLU A 35 10.57 -2.47 -10.78
C GLU A 35 10.16 -1.08 -11.29
N GLY A 36 11.06 -0.10 -11.13
CA GLY A 36 10.80 1.29 -11.51
C GLY A 36 10.01 2.10 -10.47
N SER A 37 9.56 1.48 -9.38
CA SER A 37 8.96 2.18 -8.24
C SER A 37 9.95 3.15 -7.59
N ASN A 38 9.49 4.32 -7.14
CA ASN A 38 10.35 5.31 -6.49
C ASN A 38 10.84 4.81 -5.12
N GLU A 39 10.05 3.97 -4.49
CA GLU A 39 10.25 3.38 -3.17
C GLU A 39 11.48 2.45 -3.16
N LEU A 40 11.89 1.93 -4.33
CA LEU A 40 13.16 1.20 -4.49
C LEU A 40 14.39 2.06 -4.19
N LYS A 41 14.28 3.40 -4.21
CA LYS A 41 15.36 4.29 -3.79
C LYS A 41 15.61 4.21 -2.28
N SER A 42 14.61 3.80 -1.51
CA SER A 42 14.73 3.60 -0.06
C SER A 42 15.15 2.17 0.28
N ALA A 43 14.44 1.15 -0.23
CA ALA A 43 14.82 -0.25 -0.10
C ALA A 43 14.04 -1.16 -1.07
N ASP A 44 14.59 -2.33 -1.37
CA ASP A 44 13.94 -3.44 -2.08
C ASP A 44 12.95 -4.22 -1.20
N LEU A 45 13.09 -4.12 0.12
CA LEU A 45 12.20 -4.69 1.12
C LEU A 45 11.64 -3.59 2.03
N ILE A 46 10.30 -3.51 2.09
CA ILE A 46 9.59 -2.51 2.87
C ILE A 46 8.55 -3.17 3.76
N VAL A 47 8.61 -2.89 5.06
CA VAL A 47 7.56 -3.26 6.03
C VAL A 47 6.49 -2.18 6.01
N VAL A 48 5.26 -2.57 5.67
CA VAL A 48 4.09 -1.69 5.69
C VAL A 48 3.25 -2.00 6.92
N SER A 49 3.10 -1.01 7.82
CA SER A 49 2.31 -1.15 9.03
C SER A 49 0.82 -1.13 8.73
N ILE A 50 0.08 -2.10 9.27
CA ILE A 50 -1.38 -2.18 9.20
C ILE A 50 -1.92 -1.80 10.59
N ARG A 51 -2.51 -0.61 10.65
CA ARG A 51 -3.19 -0.07 11.85
C ARG A 51 -4.71 -0.16 11.69
N GLU A 52 -5.45 0.03 12.77
CA GLU A 52 -6.93 -0.01 12.81
C GLU A 52 -7.62 0.79 11.68
N LYS A 53 -7.07 1.95 11.31
CA LYS A 53 -7.63 2.82 10.25
C LYS A 53 -7.25 2.39 8.82
N THR A 54 -6.36 1.41 8.66
CA THR A 54 -5.88 0.93 7.36
C THR A 54 -6.98 0.14 6.69
N LYS A 55 -7.35 0.54 5.47
CA LYS A 55 -8.37 -0.17 4.69
C LYS A 55 -7.70 -1.23 3.81
N ILE A 56 -8.08 -2.48 3.94
CA ILE A 56 -7.67 -3.53 3.02
C ILE A 56 -8.87 -3.82 2.13
N ILE A 57 -8.70 -3.73 0.81
CA ILE A 57 -9.77 -3.92 -0.16
C ILE A 57 -9.32 -4.73 -1.37
N ASP A 58 -10.26 -5.37 -2.05
CA ASP A 58 -10.06 -5.94 -3.38
C ASP A 58 -10.34 -4.91 -4.50
N GLU A 59 -10.28 -5.37 -5.75
CA GLU A 59 -10.57 -4.56 -6.93
C GLU A 59 -12.02 -4.10 -7.04
N ASN A 60 -12.94 -4.89 -6.47
CA ASN A 60 -14.37 -4.60 -6.40
C ASN A 60 -14.74 -3.70 -5.22
N LYS A 61 -13.74 -3.22 -4.45
CA LYS A 61 -13.88 -2.41 -3.23
C LYS A 61 -14.54 -3.16 -2.06
N ASN A 62 -14.57 -4.49 -2.10
CA ASN A 62 -14.96 -5.28 -0.95
C ASN A 62 -13.91 -5.13 0.14
N LYS A 63 -14.37 -4.99 1.39
CA LYS A 63 -13.48 -4.92 2.55
C LYS A 63 -12.91 -6.31 2.83
N LEU A 64 -11.59 -6.39 2.98
CA LEU A 64 -10.85 -7.58 3.36
C LEU A 64 -10.29 -7.42 4.78
N ALA A 65 -9.92 -8.55 5.38
CA ALA A 65 -9.11 -8.64 6.57
C ALA A 65 -7.65 -8.94 6.22
N ILE A 66 -6.74 -8.74 7.17
CA ILE A 66 -5.32 -9.08 6.98
C ILE A 66 -5.11 -10.58 6.72
N THR A 67 -5.99 -11.43 7.27
CA THR A 67 -6.00 -12.89 7.05
C THR A 67 -6.32 -13.30 5.61
N ASP A 68 -6.86 -12.39 4.81
CA ASP A 68 -7.11 -12.61 3.38
C ASP A 68 -5.86 -12.33 2.52
N LEU A 69 -4.86 -11.65 3.08
CA LEU A 69 -3.59 -11.39 2.43
C LEU A 69 -2.67 -12.61 2.52
N LYS A 70 -1.94 -12.87 1.45
CA LYS A 70 -1.03 -14.01 1.30
C LYS A 70 0.23 -13.60 0.55
N GLU A 71 1.30 -14.34 0.79
CA GLU A 71 2.54 -14.21 0.02
C GLU A 71 2.29 -14.37 -1.49
N ASN A 72 3.12 -13.70 -2.29
CA ASN A 72 3.06 -13.65 -3.76
C ASN A 72 1.83 -12.93 -4.35
N GLN A 73 0.97 -12.32 -3.53
CA GLN A 73 -0.09 -11.44 -4.03
C GLN A 73 0.44 -10.07 -4.40
N LYS A 74 -0.11 -9.49 -5.47
CA LYS A 74 0.16 -8.11 -5.88
C LYS A 74 -0.76 -7.15 -5.14
N VAL A 75 -0.19 -6.05 -4.68
CA VAL A 75 -0.93 -5.01 -3.96
C VAL A 75 -0.51 -3.61 -4.41
N VAL A 76 -1.42 -2.65 -4.28
CA VAL A 76 -1.11 -1.22 -4.30
C VAL A 76 -1.18 -0.69 -2.89
N ILE A 77 -0.07 -0.11 -2.42
CA ILE A 77 0.04 0.52 -1.11
C ILE A 77 -0.27 2.00 -1.26
N TYR A 78 -1.09 2.55 -0.36
CA TYR A 78 -1.42 3.97 -0.29
C TYR A 78 -0.99 4.51 1.07
N TYR A 79 -0.11 5.51 1.09
CA TYR A 79 0.52 6.03 2.30
C TYR A 79 0.82 7.52 2.18
N ASP A 80 1.36 8.12 3.25
CA ASP A 80 1.61 9.56 3.37
C ASP A 80 2.90 10.06 2.70
N GLY A 81 3.62 9.19 1.99
CA GLY A 81 4.91 9.51 1.37
C GLY A 81 6.11 9.39 2.30
N LEU A 82 5.92 9.13 3.59
CA LEU A 82 7.03 8.99 4.55
C LEU A 82 7.51 7.54 4.62
N ILE A 83 8.82 7.37 4.41
CA ILE A 83 9.52 6.10 4.56
C ILE A 83 10.64 6.30 5.57
N ALA A 84 10.68 5.46 6.60
CA ALA A 84 11.84 5.40 7.49
C ALA A 84 12.94 4.57 6.80
N GLU A 85 14.08 5.22 6.54
CA GLU A 85 15.23 4.65 5.84
C GLU A 85 16.04 3.72 6.76
N SER A 86 15.51 2.52 7.00
CA SER A 86 16.17 1.38 7.64
C SER A 86 16.23 0.18 6.69
N TYR A 87 16.74 -0.97 7.16
CA TYR A 87 16.68 -2.21 6.38
C TYR A 87 16.07 -3.37 7.19
N PRO A 88 14.90 -3.91 6.80
CA PRO A 88 13.98 -3.39 5.77
C PRO A 88 13.54 -1.94 6.06
N ALA A 89 13.18 -1.18 5.02
CA ALA A 89 12.61 0.16 5.22
C ALA A 89 11.20 0.05 5.80
N GLN A 90 10.68 1.14 6.37
CA GLN A 90 9.36 1.10 7.02
C GLN A 90 8.42 2.19 6.56
N ILE A 91 7.18 1.80 6.28
CA ILE A 91 6.04 2.69 6.10
C ILE A 91 5.13 2.52 7.32
N LEU A 92 5.05 3.57 8.14
CA LEU A 92 4.29 3.55 9.39
C LEU A 92 2.83 4.00 9.22
N ASN A 93 2.57 4.81 8.19
CA ASN A 93 1.31 5.50 7.95
C ASN A 93 0.67 5.02 6.64
N CYS A 94 0.30 3.74 6.57
CA CYS A 94 -0.48 3.19 5.47
C CYS A 94 -1.97 3.51 5.67
N HIS A 95 -2.60 4.08 4.64
CA HIS A 95 -4.03 4.40 4.65
C HIS A 95 -4.86 3.27 4.04
N LYS A 96 -4.31 2.62 3.01
CA LYS A 96 -5.04 1.59 2.27
C LYS A 96 -4.08 0.62 1.57
N ILE A 97 -4.47 -0.64 1.54
CA ILE A 97 -3.85 -1.70 0.75
C ILE A 97 -4.92 -2.21 -0.20
N LYS A 98 -4.66 -2.17 -1.51
CA LYS A 98 -5.57 -2.69 -2.53
C LYS A 98 -4.95 -3.94 -3.14
N LEU A 99 -5.63 -5.08 -3.04
CA LEU A 99 -5.25 -6.30 -3.76
C LEU A 99 -5.49 -6.10 -5.27
N VAL A 100 -4.53 -6.53 -6.08
CA VAL A 100 -4.60 -6.52 -7.55
C VAL A 100 -4.56 -7.97 -8.00
N SER A 101 -5.60 -8.41 -8.71
CA SER A 101 -5.75 -9.80 -9.17
C SER A 101 -5.31 -9.92 -10.63
#